data_AF-A0A925K387-F1
#
_entry.id   AF-A0A925K387-F1
#
_cell.length_a   1.000
_cell.length_b   1.000
_cell.length_c   1.000
_cell.angle_alpha   90.00
_cell.angle_beta   90.00
_cell.angle_gamma   90.00
#
_symmetry.space_group_name_H-M   'P 1'
#
loop_
_entity.id
_entity.type
_entity.pdbx_description
1 polymer ?
#
loop_
_entity_poly.entity_id
_entity_poly.type
_entity_poly.pdbx_seq_one_letter_code
_entity_poly.pdbx_strand_id
1 'polypeptide(L)' 'KTGEEINKDILAITMKIEEQFPELSKYIAETPMEVSFGAAPETNLKNLQDYYETLDTLLKNYRKNHKGLIN' A
#
# COMPACT_ATOMS: atom_id res chain seq x y z
N LYS A 1 -6.09 -2.44 15.17
CA LYS A 1 -6.42 -1.60 14.00
C LYS A 1 -7.77 -2.05 13.47
N THR A 2 -8.69 -1.12 13.28
CA THR A 2 -9.96 -1.32 12.57
C THR A 2 -9.73 -1.28 11.06
N GLY A 3 -10.69 -1.76 10.25
CA GLY A 3 -10.59 -1.68 8.78
C GLY A 3 -10.43 -0.25 8.28
N GLU A 4 -11.05 0.73 8.95
CA GLU A 4 -10.87 2.16 8.65
C GLU A 4 -9.45 2.67 8.92
N GLU A 5 -8.82 2.23 10.02
CA GLU A 5 -7.43 2.60 10.30
C GLU A 5 -6.47 2.04 9.24
N ILE A 6 -6.66 0.79 8.81
CA ILE A 6 -5.84 0.17 7.77
C ILE A 6 -6.04 0.87 6.43
N ASN A 7 -7.28 1.26 6.11
CA ASN A 7 -7.55 2.07 4.91
C ASN A 7 -6.82 3.41 4.94
N LYS A 8 -6.80 4.10 6.08
CA LYS A 8 -6.02 5.33 6.22
C LYS A 8 -4.52 5.09 6.04
N ASP A 9 -4.00 4.01 6.60
CA ASP A 9 -2.59 3.63 6.44
C ASP A 9 -2.24 3.30 4.98
N ILE A 10 -3.09 2.56 4.28
CA ILE A 10 -2.93 2.26 2.85
C ILE A 10 -2.97 3.55 2.02
N LEU A 11 -3.93 4.43 2.27
CA LEU A 11 -4.02 5.70 1.55
C LEU A 11 -2.76 6.55 1.78
N ALA A 12 -2.30 6.62 3.03
CA ALA A 12 -1.10 7.37 3.39
C ALA A 12 0.16 6.80 2.73
N ILE A 13 0.33 5.48 2.69
CA ILE A 13 1.50 4.87 2.03
C ILE A 13 1.42 5.04 0.52
N THR A 14 0.24 4.91 -0.09
CA THR A 14 0.03 5.15 -1.53
C THR A 14 0.38 6.58 -1.90
N MET A 15 -0.16 7.58 -1.19
CA MET A 15 0.17 8.99 -1.42
C MET A 15 1.68 9.25 -1.28
N LYS A 16 2.31 8.65 -0.28
CA LYS A 16 3.76 8.77 -0.08
C LYS A 16 4.57 8.13 -1.21
N ILE A 17 4.07 7.03 -1.75
CA ILE A 17 4.68 6.38 -2.92
C ILE A 17 4.50 7.27 -4.15
N GLU A 18 3.33 7.84 -4.39
CA GLU A 18 3.12 8.77 -5.52
C GLU A 18 4.04 10.00 -5.43
N GLU A 19 4.21 10.55 -4.23
CA GLU A 19 5.01 11.76 -4.02
C GLU A 19 6.52 11.50 -4.09
N GLN A 20 7.00 10.39 -3.50
CA GLN A 20 8.44 10.10 -3.42
C GLN A 20 8.96 9.18 -4.54
N PHE A 21 8.09 8.33 -5.07
CA PHE A 21 8.40 7.27 -6.04
C PHE A 21 7.27 7.14 -7.07
N PRO A 22 6.99 8.19 -7.87
CA PRO A 22 5.90 8.17 -8.86
C PRO A 22 6.01 7.00 -9.87
N GLU A 23 7.21 6.46 -10.06
CA GLU A 23 7.46 5.25 -10.83
C GLU A 23 6.76 4.00 -10.29
N LEU A 24 6.50 3.97 -8.98
CA LEU A 24 5.79 2.88 -8.32
C LEU A 24 4.27 3.07 -8.33
N SER A 25 3.74 4.27 -8.56
CA SER A 25 2.29 4.52 -8.67
C SER A 25 1.61 3.61 -9.69
N LYS A 26 2.32 3.25 -10.77
CA LYS A 26 1.80 2.33 -11.80
C LYS A 26 1.45 0.93 -11.26
N TYR A 27 2.08 0.49 -10.17
CA TYR A 27 1.78 -0.79 -9.53
C TYR A 27 0.64 -0.68 -8.50
N ILE A 28 0.28 0.55 -8.10
CA ILE A 28 -0.75 0.81 -7.08
C ILE A 28 -2.09 1.15 -7.72
N ALA A 29 -2.07 1.93 -8.81
CA ALA A 29 -3.25 2.38 -9.54
C ALA A 29 -4.10 1.23 -10.13
N GLU A 30 -3.54 0.02 -10.28
CA GLU A 30 -4.28 -1.16 -10.74
C GLU A 30 -5.15 -1.82 -9.66
N THR A 31 -5.05 -1.39 -8.39
CA THR A 31 -5.86 -1.99 -7.30
C THR A 31 -7.00 -1.05 -6.90
N PRO A 32 -8.25 -1.31 -7.32
CA PRO A 32 -9.39 -0.50 -6.88
C PRO A 32 -9.67 -0.78 -5.40
N MET A 33 -9.24 0.15 -4.54
CA MET A 33 -9.47 0.12 -3.09
C MET A 33 -10.96 0.25 -2.72
N GLU A 34 -11.80 0.67 -3.67
CA GLU A 34 -13.26 0.82 -3.50
C GLU A 34 -14.02 -0.52 -3.42
N VAL A 35 -13.43 -1.65 -3.81
CA VAL A 35 -14.20 -2.90 -3.98
C VAL A 35 -14.56 -3.58 -2.65
N SER A 36 -13.91 -3.22 -1.54
CA SER A 36 -14.08 -3.95 -0.29
C SER A 36 -15.03 -3.29 0.72
N PHE A 37 -15.64 -2.15 0.41
CA PHE A 37 -16.60 -1.48 1.32
C PHE A 37 -17.92 -2.27 1.51
N GLY A 38 -18.15 -3.33 0.70
CA GLY A 38 -19.35 -4.17 0.76
C GLY A 38 -19.15 -5.61 1.23
N ALA A 39 -17.91 -6.05 1.51
CA ALA A 39 -17.64 -7.42 1.97
C ALA A 39 -17.58 -7.47 3.51
N ALA A 40 -18.03 -8.59 4.09
CA ALA A 40 -18.15 -8.80 5.54
C ALA A 40 -16.92 -8.28 6.33
N PRO A 41 -17.14 -7.60 7.48
CA PRO A 41 -16.11 -6.81 8.19
C PRO A 41 -14.89 -7.63 8.63
N GLU A 42 -15.05 -8.93 8.86
CA GLU A 42 -13.98 -9.80 9.34
C GLU A 42 -13.01 -10.26 8.24
N THR A 43 -13.51 -10.57 7.04
CA THR A 43 -12.65 -10.98 5.90
C THR A 43 -11.96 -9.78 5.27
N ASN A 44 -12.61 -8.61 5.34
CA ASN A 44 -12.09 -7.39 4.77
C ASN A 44 -10.80 -6.92 5.46
N LEU A 45 -10.74 -7.04 6.79
CA LEU A 45 -9.62 -6.51 7.58
C LEU A 45 -8.30 -7.23 7.31
N LYS A 46 -8.33 -8.57 7.16
CA LYS A 46 -7.14 -9.35 6.81
C LYS A 46 -6.65 -9.02 5.40
N ASN A 47 -7.56 -8.89 4.43
CA ASN A 47 -7.19 -8.54 3.06
C ASN A 47 -6.59 -7.14 2.95
N LEU A 48 -7.15 -6.17 3.69
CA LEU A 48 -6.58 -4.82 3.79
C LEU A 48 -5.19 -4.84 4.42
N GLN A 49 -5.00 -5.62 5.49
CA GLN A 49 -3.68 -5.73 6.12
C GLN A 49 -2.63 -6.35 5.20
N ASP A 50 -3.00 -7.43 4.50
CA ASP A 50 -2.13 -8.12 3.53
C ASP A 50 -1.72 -7.19 2.38
N TYR A 51 -2.67 -6.37 1.92
CA TYR A 51 -2.42 -5.33 0.91
C TYR A 51 -1.46 -4.25 1.42
N TYR A 52 -1.68 -3.74 2.64
CA TYR A 52 -0.77 -2.80 3.28
C TYR A 52 0.66 -3.36 3.40
N GLU A 53 0.79 -4.60 3.87
CA GLU A 53 2.09 -5.27 4.02
C GLU A 53 2.80 -5.46 2.66
N THR A 54 2.04 -5.71 1.60
CA THR A 54 2.55 -5.77 0.23
C THR A 54 3.13 -4.42 -0.21
N LEU A 55 2.39 -3.33 -0.01
CA LEU A 55 2.86 -1.97 -0.35
C LEU A 55 4.07 -1.55 0.47
N ASP A 56 4.07 -1.83 1.78
CA ASP A 56 5.21 -1.53 2.67
C ASP A 56 6.45 -2.33 2.26
N THR A 57 6.28 -3.61 1.94
CA THR A 57 7.38 -4.48 1.46
C THR A 57 7.91 -4.00 0.11
N LEU A 58 7.04 -3.61 -0.82
CA LEU A 58 7.42 -3.02 -2.10
C LEU A 58 8.26 -1.76 -1.88
N LEU A 59 7.77 -0.83 -1.07
CA LEU A 59 8.46 0.42 -0.76
C LEU A 59 9.80 0.18 -0.07
N LYS A 60 9.87 -0.76 0.88
CA LYS A 60 11.12 -1.14 1.56
C LYS A 60 12.13 -1.74 0.59
N ASN A 61 11.71 -2.67 -0.27
CA ASN A 61 12.59 -3.27 -1.27
C ASN A 61 13.08 -2.24 -2.28
N TYR A 62 12.19 -1.36 -2.73
CA TYR A 62 12.54 -0.31 -3.65
C TYR A 62 13.53 0.68 -3.03
N ARG A 63 13.27 1.14 -1.80
CA ARG A 63 14.20 1.99 -1.03
C ARG A 63 15.56 1.33 -0.80
N LYS A 64 15.59 0.02 -0.53
CA LYS A 64 16.84 -0.74 -0.34
C LYS A 64 17.64 -0.84 -1.64
N ASN A 65 16.99 -1.13 -2.76
CA ASN A 65 17.63 -1.18 -4.08
C ASN A 65 18.05 0.22 -4.57
N HIS A 66 17.23 1.26 -4.34
CA HIS A 66 17.58 2.65 -4.66
C HIS A 66 18.74 3.18 -3.80
N LYS A 67 18.82 2.83 -2.51
CA LYS A 67 19.98 3.16 -1.68
C LYS A 67 21.24 2.38 -2.06
N GLY A 68 21.11 1.26 -2.77
CA GLY A 68 22.25 0.52 -3.32
C GLY A 68 22.94 1.20 -4.51
N LEU A 69 22.33 2.24 -5.09
CA LEU A 69 22.87 2.99 -6.24
C LEU A 69 23.58 4.30 -5.86
N ILE A 70 23.56 4.68 -4.58
CA ILE A 70 24.37 5.78 -4.05
C ILE A 70 25.50 5.18 -3.21
N ASN A 71 26.55 4.76 -3.92
CA ASN A 71 27.88 4.49 -3.37
C ASN A 71 28.70 5.77 -3.30
#